data_AF-A0A1M7ELE9-F1
#
_entry.id   AF-A0A1M7ELE9-F1
#
_cell.length_a   1.000
_cell.length_b   1.000
_cell.length_c   1.000
_cell.angle_alpha   90.00
_cell.angle_beta   90.00
_cell.angle_gamma   90.00
#
_symmetry.space_group_name_H-M   'P 1'
#
loop_
_entity.id
_entity.type
_entity.pdbx_description
1 polymer ?
#
loop_
_entity_poly.entity_id
_entity_poly.type
_entity_poly.pdbx_seq_one_letter_code
_entity_poly.pdbx_strand_id
1 'polypeptide(L)'
;MTRHLISIQAQAATVTASTLAELLRQTGTKIMQLTEGLDINHRTAQRRIKEPETLTIKELLALAALLRVPEQQLIDLIRDEYQNRPAEATEDAEASTEPVERKGSVVKKEQPRKLKKN
;
A
#
# COMPACT_ATOMS: atom_id res chain seq x y z
N MET A 1 -14.42 10.83 49.59
CA MET A 1 -14.12 11.23 48.19
C MET A 1 -13.27 10.14 47.54
N THR A 2 -13.87 9.04 47.09
CA THR A 2 -13.17 7.93 46.44
C THR A 2 -13.03 8.21 44.94
N ARG A 3 -11.82 8.53 44.49
CA ARG A 3 -11.48 8.63 43.06
C ARG A 3 -11.41 7.23 42.48
N HIS A 4 -12.43 6.81 41.75
CA HIS A 4 -12.35 5.63 40.89
C HIS A 4 -11.52 5.99 39.66
N LEU A 5 -10.24 5.61 39.68
CA LEU A 5 -9.38 5.62 38.49
C LEU A 5 -9.88 4.51 37.57
N ILE A 6 -10.59 4.89 36.51
CA ILE A 6 -10.94 3.97 35.43
C ILE A 6 -9.62 3.63 34.72
N SER A 7 -9.07 2.45 35.02
CA SER A 7 -7.93 1.90 34.30
C SER A 7 -8.42 1.51 32.91
N ILE A 8 -8.30 2.42 31.94
CA ILE A 8 -8.53 2.10 30.53
C ILE A 8 -7.30 1.32 30.08
N GLN A 9 -7.31 0.01 30.30
CA GLN A 9 -6.38 -0.88 29.61
C GLN A 9 -6.77 -0.81 28.13
N ALA A 10 -5.97 -0.11 27.33
CA ALA A 10 -6.04 -0.17 25.88
C ALA A 10 -5.66 -1.59 25.46
N GLN A 11 -6.64 -2.51 25.43
CA GLN A 11 -6.43 -3.82 24.86
C GLN A 11 -6.08 -3.62 23.39
N ALA A 12 -4.84 -3.96 23.05
CA ALA A 12 -4.41 -4.09 21.67
C ALA A 12 -5.37 -5.06 20.98
N ALA A 13 -6.04 -4.60 19.93
CA ALA A 13 -6.90 -5.46 19.15
C ALA A 13 -6.01 -6.52 18.50
N THR A 14 -6.23 -7.80 18.85
CA THR A 14 -5.56 -8.90 18.17
C THR A 14 -6.06 -8.98 16.74
N VAL A 15 -5.16 -8.93 15.77
CA VAL A 15 -5.51 -9.06 14.35
C VAL A 15 -5.97 -10.49 14.08
N THR A 16 -7.26 -10.66 13.76
CA THR A 16 -7.82 -11.94 13.28
C THR A 16 -8.12 -11.92 11.78
N ALA A 17 -7.90 -10.79 11.13
CA ALA A 17 -8.07 -10.62 9.69
C ALA A 17 -7.02 -11.42 8.90
N SER A 18 -7.37 -11.86 7.70
CA SER A 18 -6.42 -12.49 6.75
C SER A 18 -5.88 -11.51 5.71
N THR A 19 -6.49 -10.32 5.59
CA THR A 19 -6.05 -9.25 4.68
C THR A 19 -6.15 -7.88 5.33
N LEU A 20 -5.41 -6.90 4.82
CA LEU A 20 -5.52 -5.51 5.27
C LEU A 20 -6.93 -4.96 5.04
N ALA A 21 -7.55 -5.27 3.89
CA ALA A 21 -8.92 -4.84 3.60
C ALA A 21 -9.93 -5.37 4.63
N GLU A 22 -9.77 -6.61 5.07
CA GLU A 22 -10.60 -7.20 6.12
C GLU A 22 -10.36 -6.53 7.47
N LEU A 23 -9.10 -6.27 7.84
CA LEU A 23 -8.76 -5.58 9.09
C LEU A 23 -9.40 -4.18 9.15
N LEU A 24 -9.37 -3.44 8.04
CA LEU A 24 -10.02 -2.13 7.94
C LEU A 24 -11.54 -2.23 8.14
N ARG A 25 -12.17 -3.28 7.61
CA ARG A 25 -13.59 -3.53 7.83
C ARG A 25 -13.91 -3.90 9.28
N GLN A 26 -13.11 -4.76 9.91
CA GLN A 26 -13.29 -5.18 11.31
C GLN A 26 -13.13 -4.00 12.28
N THR A 27 -12.18 -3.12 12.02
CA THR A 27 -11.95 -1.89 12.81
C THR A 27 -12.94 -0.78 12.49
N GLY A 28 -13.78 -0.94 11.45
CA GLY A 28 -14.71 0.09 10.99
C GLY A 28 -14.02 1.31 10.36
N THR A 29 -12.74 1.17 10.00
CA THR A 29 -11.93 2.26 9.46
C THR A 29 -12.34 2.55 8.02
N LYS A 30 -12.90 3.74 7.79
CA LYS A 30 -13.29 4.18 6.45
C LYS A 30 -12.08 4.68 5.67
N ILE A 31 -12.15 4.61 4.34
CA ILE A 31 -11.07 5.10 3.48
C ILE A 31 -10.73 6.58 3.72
N MET A 32 -11.71 7.40 4.09
CA MET A 32 -11.50 8.81 4.45
C MET A 32 -10.59 8.97 5.69
N GLN A 33 -10.78 8.14 6.71
CA GLN A 33 -9.92 8.13 7.89
C GLN A 33 -8.52 7.62 7.56
N LEU A 34 -8.40 6.72 6.59
CA LEU A 34 -7.11 6.24 6.10
C LEU A 34 -6.36 7.32 5.31
N THR A 35 -7.05 8.07 4.45
CA THR A 35 -6.45 9.20 3.72
C THR A 35 -6.00 10.31 4.66
N GLU A 36 -6.80 10.62 5.69
CA GLU A 36 -6.46 11.62 6.70
C GLU A 36 -5.33 11.15 7.62
N GLY A 37 -5.43 9.91 8.12
CA GLY A 37 -4.45 9.35 9.05
C GLY A 37 -3.08 9.06 8.45
N LEU A 38 -3.01 8.83 7.14
CA LEU A 38 -1.77 8.58 6.42
C LEU A 38 -1.27 9.79 5.62
N ASP A 39 -2.04 10.89 5.58
CA ASP A 39 -1.77 12.07 4.75
C ASP A 39 -1.53 11.71 3.26
N ILE A 40 -2.43 10.91 2.71
CA ILE A 40 -2.39 10.45 1.32
C ILE A 40 -3.71 10.68 0.60
N ASN A 41 -3.66 10.78 -0.72
CA ASN A 41 -4.87 10.89 -1.53
C ASN A 41 -5.63 9.55 -1.61
N HIS A 42 -6.91 9.64 -1.99
CA HIS A 42 -7.82 8.50 -2.10
C HIS A 42 -7.32 7.40 -3.05
N ARG A 43 -6.74 7.76 -4.20
CA ARG A 43 -6.22 6.77 -5.17
C ARG A 43 -5.06 5.98 -4.57
N THR A 44 -4.15 6.67 -3.87
CA THR A 44 -3.03 6.03 -3.18
C THR A 44 -3.55 5.13 -2.07
N ALA A 45 -4.50 5.58 -1.25
CA ALA A 45 -5.13 4.76 -0.21
C ALA A 45 -5.74 3.48 -0.78
N GLN A 46 -6.51 3.57 -1.86
CA GLN A 46 -7.07 2.39 -2.54
C GLN A 46 -5.99 1.42 -3.03
N ARG A 47 -4.88 1.95 -3.57
CA ARG A 47 -3.76 1.12 -3.99
C ARG A 47 -3.12 0.42 -2.80
N ARG A 48 -2.85 1.11 -1.67
CA ARG A 48 -2.26 0.47 -0.47
C ARG A 48 -3.15 -0.61 0.14
N ILE A 49 -4.47 -0.48 0.02
CA ILE A 49 -5.40 -1.52 0.48
C ILE A 49 -5.31 -2.77 -0.42
N LYS A 50 -5.06 -2.58 -1.72
CA LYS A 50 -4.92 -3.67 -2.70
C LYS A 50 -3.50 -4.23 -2.78
N GLU A 51 -2.49 -3.45 -2.45
CA GLU A 51 -1.06 -3.77 -2.56
C GLU A 51 -0.39 -3.29 -1.26
N PRO A 52 -0.69 -3.94 -0.12
CA PRO A 52 -0.21 -3.49 1.18
C PRO A 52 1.31 -3.57 1.33
N GLU A 53 1.99 -4.42 0.57
CA GLU A 53 3.45 -4.51 0.49
C GLU A 53 4.11 -3.22 0.01
N THR A 54 3.37 -2.38 -0.72
CA THR A 54 3.90 -1.11 -1.20
C THR A 54 3.97 -0.06 -0.11
N LEU A 55 3.34 -0.26 1.07
CA LEU A 55 3.34 0.68 2.21
C LEU A 55 4.75 1.10 2.61
N THR A 56 4.96 2.42 2.75
CA THR A 56 6.22 2.92 3.30
C THR A 56 6.26 2.66 4.80
N ILE A 57 7.45 2.65 5.40
CA ILE A 57 7.62 2.48 6.85
C ILE A 57 6.79 3.52 7.62
N LYS A 58 6.78 4.79 7.16
CA LYS A 58 5.99 5.85 7.81
C LYS A 58 4.49 5.57 7.78
N GLU A 59 3.97 5.15 6.63
CA GLU A 59 2.55 4.82 6.49
C GLU A 59 2.19 3.57 7.31
N LEU A 60 3.07 2.57 7.39
CA LEU A 60 2.86 1.38 8.19
C LEU A 60 2.76 1.71 9.70
N LEU A 61 3.65 2.55 10.21
CA LEU A 61 3.61 3.01 11.60
C LEU A 61 2.33 3.82 11.90
N ALA A 62 1.98 4.74 11.00
CA ALA A 62 0.76 5.53 11.13
C ALA A 62 -0.50 4.65 11.06
N LEU A 63 -0.50 3.62 10.20
CA LEU A 63 -1.59 2.66 10.07
C LEU A 63 -1.74 1.80 11.33
N ALA A 64 -0.64 1.29 11.89
CA ALA A 64 -0.65 0.54 13.15
C ALA A 64 -1.23 1.39 14.29
N ALA A 65 -0.82 2.65 14.39
CA ALA A 65 -1.36 3.60 15.36
C ALA A 65 -2.86 3.89 15.15
N LEU A 66 -3.28 4.11 13.89
CA LEU A 66 -4.68 4.36 13.52
C LEU A 66 -5.58 3.18 13.90
N LEU A 67 -5.13 1.95 13.61
CA LEU A 67 -5.88 0.72 13.87
C LEU A 67 -5.76 0.23 15.31
N ARG A 68 -4.88 0.84 16.11
CA ARG A 68 -4.54 0.42 17.48
C ARG A 68 -4.11 -1.06 17.55
N VAL A 69 -3.33 -1.46 16.56
CA VAL A 69 -2.81 -2.81 16.36
C VAL A 69 -1.30 -2.78 16.55
N PRO A 70 -0.68 -3.82 17.15
CA PRO A 70 0.78 -3.90 17.25
C PRO A 70 1.42 -3.93 15.86
N GLU A 71 2.49 -3.14 15.67
CA GLU A 71 3.21 -3.04 14.39
C GLU A 71 3.62 -4.41 13.85
N GLN A 72 4.13 -5.29 14.72
CA GLN A 72 4.54 -6.63 14.33
C GLN A 72 3.38 -7.46 13.75
N GLN A 73 2.18 -7.38 14.36
CA GLN A 73 1.01 -8.09 13.84
C GLN A 73 0.56 -7.56 12.48
N LEU A 74 0.69 -6.25 12.26
CA LEU A 74 0.39 -5.64 10.96
C LEU A 74 1.42 -6.05 9.91
N ILE A 75 2.71 -6.12 10.26
CA ILE A 75 3.76 -6.59 9.36
C ILE A 75 3.55 -8.05 8.97
N ASP A 76 3.24 -8.90 9.95
CA ASP A 76 3.00 -10.33 9.72
C ASP A 76 1.77 -10.54 8.83
N LEU A 77 0.68 -9.79 9.07
CA LEU A 77 -0.49 -9.78 8.19
C LEU A 77 -0.16 -9.42 6.74
N ILE A 78 0.59 -8.34 6.53
CA ILE A 78 0.95 -7.86 5.19
C ILE A 78 1.85 -8.89 4.48
N ARG A 79 2.80 -9.49 5.23
CA ARG A 79 3.67 -10.55 4.71
C ARG A 79 2.84 -11.76 4.28
N ASP A 80 1.94 -12.22 5.14
CA ASP A 80 1.10 -13.39 4.87
C ASP A 80 0.16 -13.14 3.69
N GLU A 81 -0.44 -11.95 3.60
CA GLU A 81 -1.27 -11.57 2.45
C GLU A 81 -0.47 -11.58 1.14
N TYR A 82 0.75 -11.06 1.14
CA TYR A 82 1.62 -11.03 -0.05
C TYR A 82 2.06 -12.44 -0.48
N GLN A 83 2.44 -13.31 0.47
CA GLN A 83 2.88 -14.68 0.17
C GLN A 83 1.73 -15.59 -0.31
N ASN A 84 0.51 -15.35 0.19
CA ASN A 84 -0.67 -16.15 -0.16
C ASN A 84 -1.44 -15.60 -1.37
N ARG A 85 -1.03 -14.44 -1.91
CA ARG A 85 -1.64 -13.90 -3.12
C ARG A 85 -1.35 -14.88 -4.27
N PRO A 86 -2.39 -15.39 -4.97
CA PRO A 86 -2.15 -16.17 -6.18
C PRO A 86 -1.33 -15.27 -7.10
N ALA A 87 -0.19 -15.78 -7.57
CA ALA A 87 0.71 -15.04 -8.46
C ALA A 87 -0.07 -14.61 -9.71
N GLU A 88 -0.67 -13.42 -9.69
CA GLU A 88 -0.90 -12.68 -10.91
C GLU A 88 0.49 -12.39 -11.43
N ALA A 89 0.85 -13.10 -12.51
CA ALA A 89 2.15 -13.09 -13.11
C ALA A 89 2.72 -11.68 -13.12
N THR A 90 3.82 -11.52 -12.39
CA THR A 90 4.71 -10.36 -12.45
C THR A 90 5.34 -10.29 -13.85
N GLU A 91 4.55 -10.01 -14.87
CA GLU A 91 5.03 -9.49 -16.15
C GLU A 91 5.10 -7.96 -16.05
N ASP A 92 6.03 -7.47 -15.24
CA ASP A 92 6.79 -6.24 -15.48
C ASP A 92 7.53 -5.87 -14.19
N ALA A 93 8.85 -6.06 -14.21
CA ALA A 93 9.87 -5.40 -13.39
C ALA A 93 10.83 -6.39 -12.74
N GLU A 94 11.69 -7.00 -13.56
CA GLU A 94 13.11 -7.21 -13.25
C GLU A 94 13.86 -7.76 -14.49
N ALA A 95 13.88 -6.98 -15.57
CA ALA A 95 14.93 -7.11 -16.59
C ALA A 95 16.02 -6.09 -16.27
N SER A 96 16.83 -6.38 -15.25
CA SER A 96 18.11 -5.71 -15.04
C SER A 96 19.20 -6.76 -14.96
N THR A 97 19.85 -7.00 -16.09
CA THR A 97 21.28 -7.26 -16.20
C THR A 97 21.66 -7.14 -17.68
N GLU A 98 22.50 -6.15 -17.99
CA GLU A 98 23.13 -5.95 -19.30
C GLU A 98 23.85 -7.23 -19.77
N PRO A 99 24.07 -7.42 -21.09
CA PRO A 99 25.42 -7.12 -21.55
C PRO A 99 25.57 -6.67 -23.03
N VAL A 100 26.68 -5.97 -23.28
CA VAL A 100 27.44 -5.84 -24.55
C VAL A 100 26.95 -4.85 -25.63
N GLU A 101 27.83 -3.87 -25.89
CA GLU A 101 27.94 -3.04 -27.08
C GLU A 101 27.64 -3.77 -28.39
N ARG A 102 26.71 -3.25 -29.20
CA ARG A 102 26.87 -3.21 -30.67
C ARG A 102 26.32 -1.93 -31.26
N LYS A 103 27.25 -1.21 -31.87
CA LYS A 103 27.11 -0.15 -32.88
C LYS A 103 25.78 -0.15 -33.63
N GLY A 104 25.24 1.07 -33.77
CA GLY A 104 24.65 1.55 -35.01
C GLY A 104 23.17 1.24 -35.22
N SER A 105 22.33 2.27 -35.10
CA SER A 105 21.75 2.93 -36.27
C SER A 105 20.64 3.88 -35.84
N VAL A 106 20.88 5.15 -36.12
CA VAL A 106 19.90 6.24 -36.22
C VAL A 106 18.77 5.81 -37.15
N VAL A 107 17.51 5.87 -36.70
CA VAL A 107 16.38 6.28 -37.57
C VAL A 107 15.35 7.06 -36.75
N LYS A 108 15.40 8.39 -36.91
CA LYS A 108 14.30 9.32 -36.68
C LYS A 108 13.02 8.78 -37.35
N LYS A 109 11.91 8.72 -36.62
CA LYS A 109 10.58 8.79 -37.23
C LYS A 109 9.89 10.06 -36.78
N GLU A 110 9.94 11.03 -37.69
CA GLU A 110 9.18 12.28 -37.69
C GLU A 110 7.67 11.99 -37.63
N GLN A 111 6.97 12.71 -36.76
CA GLN A 111 5.51 12.86 -36.80
C GLN A 111 5.16 13.96 -37.81
N PRO A 112 4.36 13.69 -38.85
CA PRO A 112 3.83 14.76 -39.68
C PRO A 112 2.60 15.38 -39.01
N ARG A 113 2.75 16.65 -38.57
CA ARG A 113 1.64 17.55 -38.24
C ARG A 113 0.77 17.74 -39.50
N LYS A 114 -0.50 17.32 -39.47
CA LYS A 114 -1.47 17.76 -40.49
C LYS A 114 -2.06 19.10 -40.08
N LEU A 115 -1.72 20.10 -40.90
CA LEU A 115 -2.22 21.46 -40.91
C LEU A 115 -3.72 21.48 -41.27
N LYS A 116 -4.43 22.41 -40.64
CA LYS A 116 -5.86 22.69 -40.75
C LYS A 116 -6.19 23.32 -42.13
N LYS A 117 -7.28 22.88 -42.75
CA LYS A 117 -7.87 23.39 -44.00
C LYS A 117 -8.24 24.88 -43.87
N ASN A 118 -7.93 25.67 -44.91
CA ASN A 118 -8.75 26.76 -45.39
C ASN A 118 -9.47 26.28 -46.65
#